data_AF-A0A7V9M8E2-F1
#
_entry.id   AF-A0A7V9M8E2-F1
#
_cell.length_a   1.000
_cell.length_b   1.000
_cell.length_c   1.000
_cell.angle_alpha   90.00
_cell.angle_beta   90.00
_cell.angle_gamma   90.00
#
_symmetry.space_group_name_H-M   'P 1'
#
loop_
_entity.id
_entity.type
_entity.pdbx_description
1 polymer ?
#
loop_
_entity_poly.entity_id
_entity_poly.type
_entity_poly.pdbx_seq_one_letter_code
_entity_poly.pdbx_strand_id
1 'polypeptide(L)' 'MTNGRVERLRAKLEEPLLVSDPVNVRYLAGLNSSNAALLVEPERVRLFTDFRY' A
#
# COMPACT_ATOMS: atom_id res chain seq x y z
N MET A 1 -3.03 13.75 2.24
CA MET A 1 -2.90 13.28 3.63
C MET A 1 -2.57 11.80 3.60
N THR A 2 -1.32 11.43 3.86
CA THR A 2 -0.87 10.03 3.81
C THR A 2 -1.53 9.26 4.95
N ASN A 3 -2.14 8.10 4.65
CA ASN A 3 -2.86 7.29 5.62
C ASN A 3 -1.91 6.86 6.76
N GLY A 4 -2.17 7.30 8.01
CA GLY A 4 -1.29 6.98 9.14
C GLY A 4 -1.08 5.48 9.41
N ARG A 5 -1.91 4.60 8.82
CA ARG A 5 -1.71 3.14 8.87
C ARG A 5 -0.48 2.70 8.09
N VAL A 6 -0.29 3.19 6.87
CA VAL A 6 0.86 2.77 6.04
C VAL A 6 2.17 3.28 6.61
N GLU A 7 2.16 4.47 7.23
CA GLU A 7 3.33 5.00 7.93
C GLU A 7 3.74 4.16 9.13
N ARG A 8 2.78 3.70 9.94
CA ARG A 8 3.06 2.78 11.06
C ARG A 8 3.57 1.42 10.61
N LEU A 9 3.12 0.94 9.45
CA LEU A 9 3.63 -0.29 8.85
C LEU A 9 5.07 -0.08 8.37
N ARG A 10 5.31 0.97 7.58
CA ARG A 10 6.64 1.34 7.05
C ARG A 10 7.69 1.44 8.16
N ALA A 11 7.36 2.09 9.27
CA ALA A 11 8.27 2.26 10.40
C ALA A 11 8.71 0.95 11.09
N LYS A 12 8.08 -0.19 10.78
CA LYS A 12 8.38 -1.51 11.36
C LYS A 12 9.00 -2.49 10.35
N LEU A 13 9.13 -2.08 9.09
CA LEU A 13 9.66 -2.94 8.04
C LEU A 13 11.18 -2.80 7.98
N GLU A 14 11.88 -3.93 8.06
CA GLU A 14 13.32 -4.01 7.77
C GLU A 14 13.57 -4.23 6.26
N GLU A 15 12.64 -4.91 5.59
CA GLU A 15 12.66 -5.20 4.15
C GLU A 15 11.39 -4.68 3.45
N PRO A 16 11.45 -4.37 2.14
CA PRO A 16 10.27 -3.96 1.38
C PRO A 16 9.16 -5.00 1.41
N LEU A 17 7.91 -4.54 1.55
CA LEU A 17 6.72 -5.40 1.54
C LEU A 17 5.83 -5.12 0.33
N LEU A 18 5.58 -6.16 -0.46
CA LEU A 18 4.54 -6.15 -1.49
C LEU A 18 3.21 -6.61 -0.90
N VAL A 19 2.19 -5.75 -0.97
CA VAL A 19 0.82 -6.04 -0.54
C VAL A 19 -0.07 -6.15 -1.76
N SER A 20 -0.53 -7.36 -2.06
CA SER A 20 -1.43 -7.67 -3.20
C SER A 20 -2.83 -8.11 -2.77
N ASP A 21 -3.04 -8.39 -1.48
CA ASP A 21 -4.37 -8.72 -0.97
C ASP A 21 -5.28 -7.48 -1.00
N PRO A 22 -6.44 -7.53 -1.69
CA PRO A 22 -7.33 -6.37 -1.84
C PRO A 22 -7.82 -5.76 -0.52
N VAL A 23 -8.03 -6.58 0.51
CA VAL A 23 -8.46 -6.11 1.83
C VAL A 23 -7.36 -5.29 2.48
N ASN A 24 -6.11 -5.75 2.38
CA ASN A 24 -4.96 -5.05 2.92
C ASN A 24 -4.64 -3.76 2.13
N VAL A 25 -4.76 -3.77 0.81
CA VAL A 25 -4.61 -2.56 -0.03
C VAL A 25 -5.67 -1.52 0.35
N ARG A 26 -6.93 -1.92 0.49
CA ARG A 26 -8.00 -1.03 0.96
C ARG A 26 -7.73 -0.49 2.35
N TYR A 27 -7.25 -1.33 3.27
CA TYR A 27 -6.95 -0.92 4.64
C TYR A 27 -5.82 0.13 4.72
N LEU A 28 -4.74 -0.08 3.97
CA LEU A 28 -3.52 0.73 4.00
C LEU A 28 -3.55 1.96 3.08
N ALA A 29 -4.18 1.86 1.91
CA ALA A 29 -4.18 2.90 0.88
C ALA A 29 -5.57 3.46 0.56
N GLY A 30 -6.65 2.85 1.04
CA GLY A 30 -8.02 3.34 0.84
C GLY A 30 -8.65 2.97 -0.51
N LEU A 31 -7.87 2.47 -1.46
CA LEU A 31 -8.38 2.04 -2.76
C LEU A 31 -9.14 0.72 -2.64
N ASN A 32 -10.41 0.72 -3.03
CA ASN A 32 -11.24 -0.49 -3.13
C ASN A 32 -11.24 -0.97 -4.59
N SER A 33 -10.26 -1.79 -4.95
CA SER A 33 -10.10 -2.34 -6.30
C SER A 33 -9.67 -3.81 -6.22
N SER A 34 -10.12 -4.61 -7.18
CA SER A 34 -9.64 -5.98 -7.37
C SER A 34 -8.32 -6.06 -8.15
N ASN A 35 -7.83 -4.93 -8.66
CA ASN A 35 -6.59 -4.83 -9.43
C ASN A 35 -5.73 -3.71 -8.87
N ALA A 36 -5.14 -3.94 -7.70
CA ALA A 36 -4.23 -3.00 -7.08
C ALA A 36 -3.16 -3.73 -6.27
N ALA A 37 -1.97 -3.14 -6.21
CA ALA A 37 -0.89 -3.58 -5.35
C ALA A 37 -0.22 -2.37 -4.69
N LEU A 38 0.18 -2.52 -3.43
CA LEU A 38 0.90 -1.50 -2.68
C LEU A 38 2.30 -2.01 -2.39
N LEU A 39 3.32 -1.25 -2.79
CA LEU A 39 4.71 -1.50 -2.44
C LEU A 39 5.12 -0.50 -1.35
N VAL A 40 5.47 -1.04 -0.18
CA VAL A 40 5.92 -0.26 0.98
C VAL A 40 7.44 -0.43 1.10
N GLU A 41 8.17 0.63 0.83
CA GLU A 41 9.63 0.74 0.99
C GLU A 41 9.94 1.68 2.17
N PRO A 42 11.14 1.60 2.77
CA PRO A 42 11.52 2.48 3.87
C PRO A 42 11.43 3.97 3.52
N GLU A 43 11.74 4.37 2.29
CA GLU A 43 11.78 5.77 1.85
C GLU A 43 10.48 6.23 1.18
N ARG A 44 9.66 5.31 0.67
CA ARG A 44 8.47 5.65 -0.11
C ARG A 44 7.40 4.57 -0.11
N VAL A 45 6.19 4.96 -0.46
CA VAL A 45 5.04 4.07 -0.69
C VAL A 45 4.53 4.28 -2.11
N ARG A 46 4.31 3.20 -2.86
CA ARG A 46 3.83 3.23 -4.24
C ARG A 46 2.59 2.37 -4.40
N LEU A 47 1.51 2.96 -4.91
CA LEU A 47 0.29 2.25 -5.29
C LEU A 47 0.29 2.01 -6.80
N PHE A 48 0.11 0.76 -7.19
CA PHE A 48 -0.06 0.33 -8.57
C PHE A 48 -1.52 -0.05 -8.78
N THR A 49 -2.09 0.42 -9.89
CA THR A 49 -3.43 0.05 -10.37
C THR A 49 -3.42 0.11 -11.90
N ASP A 50 -4.41 -0.50 -12.54
CA ASP A 50 -4.63 -0.30 -13.97
C ASP A 50 -5.21 1.09 -14.28
N PHE A 51 -5.28 1.44 -15.57
CA PHE A 51 -5.73 2.74 -16.08
C PHE A 51 -7.20 3.08 -15.80
N ARG A 52 -8.00 2.17 -15.23
CA ARG A 52 -9.41 2.41 -14.93
C ARG A 52 -9.59 3.22 -13.63
N TYR A 53 -8.52 3.42 -12.86
CA TYR A 53 -8.51 4.10 -11.56
C TYR A 53 -7.38 5.12 -11.44
#